data_AF-A0A6G2DEB9-F1
#
_entry.id   AF-A0A6G2DEB9-F1
#
_cell.length_a   1.000
_cell.length_b   1.000
_cell.length_c   1.000
_cell.angle_alpha   90.00
_cell.angle_beta   90.00
_cell.angle_gamma   90.00
#
_symmetry.space_group_name_H-M   'P 1'
#
loop_
_entity.id
_entity.type
_entity.pdbx_description
1 polymer ?
#
loop_
_entity_poly.entity_id
_entity_poly.type
_entity_poly.pdbx_seq_one_letter_code
_entity_poly.pdbx_strand_id
1 'polypeptide(L)'
;NEVVHSLAKWKRHTLARFGFGEGEGLFVHMKALRPDEDSLDATHSVYVDQWDWEKVIPNGKRNIVYLKETVEKIYKAIRLTELAVEARYDIESILPKQITFIHTEELVERYPDLTPKERENAICKEFGAV
;
A
#
# COMPACT_ATOMS: atom_id res chain seq x y z
N ASN A 1 7.59 -9.99 26.18
CA ASN A 1 6.57 -9.35 25.34
C ASN A 1 7.08 -9.31 23.92
N GLU A 2 6.55 -10.19 23.07
CA GLU A 2 6.82 -10.14 21.63
C GLU A 2 6.06 -8.95 21.04
N VAL A 3 6.76 -8.01 20.41
CA VAL A 3 6.11 -6.89 19.72
C VAL A 3 5.54 -7.45 18.41
N VAL A 4 4.26 -7.17 18.13
CA VAL A 4 3.62 -7.68 16.91
C VAL A 4 4.25 -7.02 15.69
N HIS A 5 4.94 -7.81 14.87
CA HIS A 5 5.56 -7.34 13.62
C HIS A 5 4.58 -7.31 12.43
N SER A 6 3.47 -8.08 12.47
CA SER A 6 2.38 -8.06 11.48
C SER A 6 1.12 -8.73 12.02
N LEU A 7 -0.07 -8.21 11.67
CA LEU A 7 -1.36 -8.79 12.05
C LEU A 7 -2.00 -9.66 10.96
N ALA A 8 -1.29 -10.01 9.88
CA ALA A 8 -1.88 -10.70 8.72
C ALA A 8 -2.70 -11.96 9.08
N LYS A 9 -2.13 -12.89 9.86
CA LYS A 9 -2.85 -14.11 10.30
C LYS A 9 -4.02 -13.78 11.22
N TRP A 10 -3.83 -12.80 12.11
CA TRP A 10 -4.86 -12.37 13.05
C TRP A 10 -6.07 -11.76 12.33
N LYS A 11 -5.86 -10.85 11.37
CA LYS A 11 -6.96 -10.20 10.62
C LYS A 11 -7.82 -11.23 9.89
N ARG A 12 -7.19 -12.15 9.15
CA ARG A 12 -7.92 -13.20 8.42
C ARG A 12 -8.70 -14.13 9.36
N HIS A 13 -8.12 -14.54 10.48
CA HIS A 13 -8.81 -15.34 11.48
C HIS A 13 -10.00 -14.57 12.09
N THR A 14 -9.84 -13.27 12.36
CA THR A 14 -10.89 -12.40 12.89
C THR A 14 -12.08 -12.31 11.93
N LEU A 15 -11.84 -12.08 10.63
CA LEU A 15 -12.92 -12.05 9.63
C LEU A 15 -13.72 -13.35 9.61
N ALA A 16 -13.04 -14.50 9.64
CA ALA A 16 -13.69 -15.81 9.66
C ALA A 16 -14.45 -16.06 10.97
N ARG A 17 -13.85 -15.75 12.13
CA ARG A 17 -14.46 -15.95 13.45
C ARG A 17 -15.76 -15.18 13.63
N PHE A 18 -15.83 -13.96 13.09
CA PHE A 18 -17.00 -13.09 13.21
C PHE A 18 -17.93 -13.14 12.01
N GLY A 19 -17.67 -14.01 11.01
CA GLY A 19 -18.59 -14.25 9.91
C GLY A 19 -18.76 -13.07 8.95
N PHE A 20 -17.69 -12.31 8.68
CA PHE A 20 -17.72 -11.21 7.70
C PHE A 20 -18.11 -11.75 6.30
N GLY A 21 -19.01 -11.04 5.62
CA GLY A 21 -19.50 -11.35 4.29
C GLY A 21 -18.59 -10.85 3.17
N GLU A 22 -18.89 -11.24 1.93
CA GLU A 22 -18.15 -10.79 0.75
C GLU A 22 -18.14 -9.26 0.62
N GLY A 23 -16.94 -8.68 0.45
CA GLY A 23 -16.77 -7.22 0.36
C GLY A 23 -16.67 -6.51 1.71
N GLU A 24 -16.98 -7.18 2.81
CA GLU A 24 -16.77 -6.66 4.16
C GLU A 24 -15.33 -6.85 4.61
N GLY A 25 -14.87 -5.98 5.50
CA GLY A 25 -13.50 -6.00 5.99
C GLY A 25 -13.31 -5.14 7.23
N LEU A 26 -12.08 -5.15 7.73
CA LEU A 26 -11.67 -4.32 8.85
C LEU A 26 -10.33 -3.66 8.53
N PHE A 27 -10.04 -2.57 9.23
CA PHE A 27 -8.70 -2.05 9.35
C PHE A 27 -8.41 -1.72 10.82
N VAL A 28 -7.14 -1.69 11.16
CA VAL A 28 -6.69 -1.28 12.49
C VAL A 28 -5.56 -0.27 12.36
N HIS A 29 -5.47 0.63 13.34
CA HIS A 29 -4.29 1.47 13.53
C HIS A 29 -3.22 0.63 14.20
N MET A 30 -2.39 -0.02 13.39
CA MET A 30 -1.31 -0.89 13.86
C MET A 30 -0.11 -0.03 14.26
N LYS A 31 0.54 -0.42 15.35
CA LYS A 31 1.79 0.19 15.85
C LYS A 31 2.78 -0.94 16.12
N ALA A 32 3.98 -0.83 15.56
CA ALA A 32 5.06 -1.80 15.75
C ALA A 32 6.39 -1.09 16.05
N LEU A 33 7.31 -1.82 16.66
CA LEU A 33 8.71 -1.43 16.82
C LEU A 33 9.58 -2.36 15.98
N ARG A 34 10.45 -1.79 15.16
CA ARG A 34 11.47 -2.48 14.35
C ARG A 34 12.86 -2.03 14.84
N PRO A 35 13.37 -2.61 15.94
CA PRO A 35 14.66 -2.21 16.51
C PRO A 35 15.84 -2.60 15.61
N ASP A 36 15.66 -3.58 14.73
CA ASP A 36 16.68 -4.14 13.84
C ASP A 36 16.62 -3.56 12.41
N GLU A 37 16.05 -2.35 12.24
CA GLU A 37 16.03 -1.69 10.94
C GLU A 37 17.48 -1.37 10.49
N ASP A 38 17.90 -1.88 9.33
CA ASP A 38 19.29 -1.83 8.87
C ASP A 38 19.82 -0.39 8.71
N SER A 39 18.93 0.55 8.40
CA SER A 39 19.25 1.98 8.31
C SER A 39 18.06 2.85 8.69
N LEU A 40 18.28 3.86 9.53
CA LEU A 40 17.31 4.91 9.81
C LEU A 40 17.57 6.09 8.85
N ASP A 41 16.53 6.50 8.13
CA ASP A 41 16.59 7.62 7.20
C ASP A 41 15.27 8.42 7.22
N ALA A 42 15.10 9.35 6.27
CA ALA A 42 13.91 10.20 6.20
C ALA A 42 12.59 9.41 5.99
N THR A 43 12.69 8.15 5.55
CA THR A 43 11.58 7.24 5.27
C THR A 43 11.56 5.98 6.15
N HIS A 44 12.62 5.69 6.90
CA HIS A 44 12.75 4.51 7.75
C HIS A 44 12.92 4.89 9.23
N SER A 45 12.01 4.39 10.07
CA SER A 45 11.96 4.66 11.51
C SER A 45 11.79 3.36 12.31
N VAL A 46 12.38 3.30 13.51
CA VAL A 46 12.14 2.21 14.48
C VAL A 46 10.67 2.10 14.82
N TYR A 47 9.95 3.22 14.87
CA TYR A 47 8.52 3.24 15.09
C TYR A 47 7.78 3.20 13.76
N VAL A 48 6.93 2.18 13.60
CA VAL A 48 6.13 1.97 12.39
C VAL A 48 4.66 2.00 12.74
N ASP A 49 3.90 2.86 12.06
CA ASP A 49 2.45 2.84 12.07
C ASP A 49 1.87 2.48 10.69
N GLN A 50 0.71 1.82 10.70
CA GLN A 50 0.05 1.38 9.47
C GLN A 50 -1.48 1.35 9.65
N TRP A 51 -2.20 1.72 8.58
CA TRP A 51 -3.58 1.25 8.40
C TRP A 51 -3.53 -0.21 7.91
N ASP A 52 -3.51 -1.14 8.87
CA ASP A 52 -3.40 -2.56 8.57
C ASP A 52 -4.80 -3.14 8.33
N TRP A 53 -5.14 -3.44 7.07
CA TRP A 53 -6.50 -3.78 6.63
C TRP A 53 -6.61 -5.17 6.00
N GLU A 54 -7.79 -5.78 6.07
CA GLU A 54 -8.12 -7.03 5.38
C GLU A 54 -9.58 -7.00 4.95
N LYS A 55 -9.91 -7.63 3.82
CA LYS A 55 -11.27 -7.68 3.26
C LYS A 55 -11.57 -9.09 2.75
N VAL A 56 -12.78 -9.59 2.99
CA VAL A 56 -13.26 -10.84 2.42
C VAL A 56 -13.45 -10.65 0.92
N ILE A 57 -12.78 -11.48 0.13
CA ILE A 57 -12.89 -11.45 -1.33
C ILE A 57 -13.95 -12.45 -1.80
N PRO A 58 -14.78 -12.11 -2.80
CA PRO A 58 -15.75 -13.05 -3.35
C PRO A 58 -15.08 -14.26 -4.00
N ASN A 59 -15.80 -15.38 -4.04
CA ASN A 59 -15.36 -16.53 -4.83
C ASN A 59 -15.20 -16.15 -6.32
N GLY A 60 -14.15 -16.67 -6.97
CA GLY A 60 -13.83 -16.34 -8.36
C GLY A 60 -13.15 -14.97 -8.58
N LYS A 61 -13.03 -14.12 -7.56
CA LYS A 61 -12.33 -12.81 -7.66
C LYS A 61 -10.84 -12.88 -7.33
N ARG A 62 -10.24 -14.08 -7.27
CA ARG A 62 -8.79 -14.28 -7.12
C ARG A 62 -8.08 -14.10 -8.47
N ASN A 63 -8.07 -12.88 -8.98
CA ASN A 63 -7.47 -12.55 -10.27
C ASN A 63 -6.88 -11.13 -10.26
N ILE A 64 -6.04 -10.85 -11.25
CA ILE A 64 -5.32 -9.58 -11.37
C ILE A 64 -6.26 -8.38 -11.55
N VAL A 65 -7.40 -8.56 -12.22
CA VAL A 65 -8.39 -7.49 -12.45
C VAL A 65 -8.93 -7.00 -11.11
N TYR A 66 -9.32 -7.91 -10.22
CA TYR A 66 -9.83 -7.55 -8.90
C TYR A 66 -8.77 -6.93 -7.99
N LEU A 67 -7.50 -7.33 -8.15
CA LEU A 67 -6.38 -6.67 -7.45
C LEU A 67 -6.26 -5.20 -7.91
N LYS A 68 -6.22 -4.97 -9.23
CA LYS A 68 -6.14 -3.60 -9.80
C LYS A 68 -7.32 -2.74 -9.37
N GLU A 69 -8.56 -3.25 -9.46
CA GLU A 69 -9.76 -2.57 -8.96
C GLU A 69 -9.67 -2.20 -7.47
N THR A 70 -9.04 -3.06 -6.66
CA THR A 70 -8.85 -2.79 -5.23
C THR A 70 -7.78 -1.72 -4.99
N VAL A 71 -6.67 -1.77 -5.72
CA VAL A 71 -5.59 -0.75 -5.67
C VAL A 71 -6.11 0.61 -6.11
N GLU A 72 -6.89 0.69 -7.19
CA GLU A 72 -7.50 1.95 -7.66
C GLU A 72 -8.40 2.59 -6.60
N LYS A 73 -9.17 1.79 -5.84
CA LYS A 73 -10.00 2.29 -4.74
C LYS A 73 -9.17 2.86 -3.61
N ILE A 74 -8.06 2.21 -3.25
CA ILE A 74 -7.12 2.71 -2.25
C ILE A 74 -6.48 4.01 -2.74
N TYR A 75 -6.00 4.03 -3.98
CA TYR A 75 -5.39 5.20 -4.58
C TYR A 75 -6.35 6.40 -4.64
N LYS A 76 -7.63 6.15 -4.96
CA LYS A 76 -8.67 7.18 -4.90
C LYS A 76 -8.82 7.76 -3.49
N ALA A 77 -8.77 6.94 -2.44
CA ALA A 77 -8.81 7.43 -1.06
C ALA A 77 -7.60 8.32 -0.71
N ILE A 78 -6.41 7.94 -1.19
CA ILE A 78 -5.18 8.74 -1.03
C ILE A 78 -5.34 10.10 -1.74
N ARG A 79 -5.78 10.10 -3.00
CA ARG A 79 -6.01 11.32 -3.80
C ARG A 79 -7.05 12.24 -3.20
N LEU A 80 -8.17 11.70 -2.69
CA LEU A 80 -9.18 12.50 -2.01
C LEU A 80 -8.63 13.13 -0.72
N THR A 81 -7.74 12.43 -0.02
CA THR A 81 -7.08 12.94 1.18
C THR A 81 -6.11 14.07 0.82
N GLU A 82 -5.31 13.91 -0.24
CA GLU A 82 -4.41 14.95 -0.73
C GLU A 82 -5.16 16.23 -1.13
N LEU A 83 -6.26 16.11 -1.89
CA LEU A 83 -7.09 17.25 -2.27
C LEU A 83 -7.73 17.94 -1.05
N ALA A 84 -8.08 17.18 -0.01
CA ALA A 84 -8.58 17.76 1.24
C ALA A 84 -7.48 18.51 2.02
N VAL A 85 -6.23 18.05 1.95
CA VAL A 85 -5.06 18.74 2.52
C VAL A 85 -4.79 20.02 1.74
N GLU A 86 -4.78 19.97 0.41
CA GLU A 86 -4.63 21.15 -0.46
C GLU A 86 -5.68 22.21 -0.14
N ALA A 87 -6.97 21.83 -0.14
CA ALA A 87 -8.06 22.75 0.14
C ALA A 87 -7.99 23.38 1.55
N ARG A 88 -7.38 22.69 2.51
CA ARG A 88 -7.31 23.14 3.92
C ARG A 88 -6.05 23.94 4.23
N TYR A 89 -4.95 23.61 3.58
CA TYR A 89 -3.61 24.09 3.96
C TYR A 89 -2.85 24.76 2.81
N ASP A 90 -3.44 24.88 1.62
CA ASP A 90 -2.83 25.49 0.43
C ASP A 90 -1.52 24.80 0.00
N ILE A 91 -1.46 23.48 0.21
CA ILE A 91 -0.35 22.61 -0.23
C ILE A 91 -0.77 21.98 -1.56
N GLU A 92 -0.10 22.34 -2.66
CA GLU A 92 -0.42 21.85 -4.01
C GLU A 92 -0.48 20.31 -4.08
N SER A 93 -1.55 19.78 -4.68
CA SER A 93 -1.67 18.35 -4.94
C SER A 93 -0.74 17.92 -6.09
N ILE A 94 0.15 16.97 -5.82
CA ILE A 94 1.19 16.52 -6.76
C ILE A 94 0.92 15.14 -7.36
N LEU A 95 0.07 14.32 -6.73
CA LEU A 95 -0.14 12.97 -7.23
C LEU A 95 -0.85 12.98 -8.61
N PRO A 96 -0.60 11.98 -9.48
CA PRO A 96 -1.33 11.87 -10.73
C PRO A 96 -2.81 11.49 -10.49
N LYS A 97 -3.66 11.68 -11.51
CA LYS A 97 -5.10 11.32 -11.39
C LYS A 97 -5.35 9.81 -11.35
N GLN A 98 -4.43 9.02 -11.91
CA GLN A 98 -4.53 7.57 -12.04
C GLN A 98 -3.21 6.94 -11.59
N ILE A 99 -3.31 5.75 -10.99
CA ILE A 99 -2.15 4.92 -10.68
C ILE A 99 -1.78 4.08 -11.90
N THR A 100 -0.50 3.95 -12.18
CA THR A 100 0.01 3.08 -13.25
C THR A 100 0.21 1.68 -12.70
N PHE A 101 -0.01 0.64 -13.51
CA PHE A 101 0.30 -0.73 -13.12
C PHE A 101 1.41 -1.28 -14.02
N ILE A 102 2.53 -1.67 -13.42
CA ILE A 102 3.67 -2.24 -14.13
C ILE A 102 4.10 -3.55 -13.48
N HIS A 103 4.52 -4.52 -14.30
CA HIS A 103 5.10 -5.77 -13.81
C HIS A 103 6.58 -5.57 -13.48
N THR A 104 7.07 -6.22 -12.42
CA THR A 104 8.50 -6.12 -12.05
C THR A 104 9.42 -6.62 -13.16
N GLU A 105 8.99 -7.64 -13.92
CA GLU A 105 9.71 -8.15 -15.08
C GLU A 105 9.88 -7.06 -16.16
N GLU A 106 8.84 -6.26 -16.40
CA GLU A 106 8.91 -5.14 -17.34
C GLU A 106 9.92 -4.07 -16.88
N LEU A 107 10.04 -3.83 -15.57
CA LEU A 107 11.06 -2.91 -15.04
C LEU A 107 12.48 -3.43 -15.30
N VAL A 108 12.70 -4.74 -15.18
CA VAL A 108 14.00 -5.36 -15.48
C VAL A 108 14.33 -5.23 -16.97
N GLU A 109 13.35 -5.45 -17.85
CA GLU A 109 13.53 -5.30 -19.29
C GLU A 109 13.79 -3.85 -19.71
N ARG A 110 13.06 -2.89 -19.13
CA ARG A 110 13.20 -1.46 -19.44
C ARG A 110 14.49 -0.84 -18.89
N TYR A 111 14.97 -1.32 -17.75
CA TYR A 111 16.12 -0.76 -17.04
C TYR A 111 17.08 -1.88 -16.59
N PRO A 112 17.72 -2.59 -17.55
CA PRO A 112 18.50 -3.79 -17.25
C PRO A 112 19.68 -3.49 -16.32
N ASP A 113 20.32 -2.34 -16.50
CA ASP A 113 21.56 -1.97 -15.80
C ASP A 113 21.35 -1.29 -14.44
N LEU A 114 20.10 -1.03 -14.05
CA LEU A 114 19.77 -0.37 -12.79
C LEU A 114 19.53 -1.38 -11.66
N THR A 115 19.88 -1.00 -10.43
CA THR A 115 19.50 -1.76 -9.22
C THR A 115 17.98 -1.70 -9.00
N PRO A 116 17.38 -2.62 -8.23
CA PRO A 116 15.93 -2.59 -7.96
C PRO A 116 15.41 -1.23 -7.47
N LYS A 117 16.15 -0.57 -6.56
CA LYS A 117 15.75 0.74 -6.03
C LYS A 117 15.82 1.84 -7.08
N GLU A 118 16.84 1.80 -7.94
CA GLU A 118 16.96 2.75 -9.04
C GLU A 118 15.87 2.54 -10.09
N ARG A 119 15.43 1.30 -10.34
CA ARG A 119 14.28 1.00 -11.21
C ARG A 119 12.98 1.59 -10.64
N GLU A 120 12.72 1.39 -9.34
CA GLU A 120 11.58 2.02 -8.65
C GLU A 120 11.61 3.55 -8.80
N ASN A 121 12.77 4.17 -8.56
CA ASN A 121 12.91 5.62 -8.67
C ASN A 121 12.69 6.10 -10.12
N ALA A 122 13.21 5.39 -11.12
CA ALA A 122 13.08 5.75 -12.52
C ALA A 122 11.61 5.70 -12.97
N ILE A 123 10.89 4.63 -12.62
CA ILE A 123 9.50 4.48 -13.03
C ILE A 123 8.57 5.43 -12.27
N CYS A 124 8.80 5.67 -10.98
CA CYS A 124 8.05 6.67 -10.21
C CYS A 124 8.29 8.08 -10.72
N LYS A 125 9.50 8.39 -11.21
CA LYS A 125 9.79 9.70 -11.82
C LYS A 125 9.05 9.90 -13.14
N GLU A 126 8.80 8.82 -13.89
CA GLU A 126 8.08 8.85 -15.16
C GLU A 126 6.57 8.98 -14.97
N PHE A 127 5.98 8.19 -14.07
CA PHE A 127 4.52 8.08 -13.94
C PHE A 127 3.93 8.77 -12.70
N GLY A 128 4.76 9.16 -11.73
CA GLY A 128 4.36 9.75 -10.45
C GLY A 128 3.83 8.73 -9.44
N ALA A 129 2.99 7.78 -9.86
CA ALA A 129 2.47 6.69 -9.02
C ALA A 129 2.36 5.39 -9.83
N VAL A 130 2.90 4.31 -9.27
CA VAL A 130 3.01 2.96 -9.88
C VAL A 130 2.64 1.87 -8.89
#